data_AF-A0A538H999-F1
#
_entry.id   AF-A0A538H999-F1
#
_cell.length_a   1.000
_cell.length_b   1.000
_cell.length_c   1.000
_cell.angle_alpha   90.00
_cell.angle_beta   90.00
_cell.angle_gamma   90.00
#
_symmetry.space_group_name_H-M   'P 1'
#
loop_
_entity.id
_entity.type
_entity.pdbx_description
1 polymer ?
#
loop_
_entity_poly.entity_id
_entity_poly.type
_entity_poly.pdbx_seq_one_letter_code
_entity_poly.pdbx_strand_id
1 'polypeptide(L)' 'MKVGIVGCGVISENYAENAPAFDFELAACADIQHSYAEALAAEHGIGALALDELMADSAIEVVL' A
#
# COMPACT_ATOMS: atom_id res chain seq x y z
N MET A 1 -1.28 -11.84 7.36
CA MET A 1 -2.36 -11.19 6.61
C MET A 1 -1.73 -10.17 5.70
N LYS A 2 -2.02 -10.16 4.40
CA LYS A 2 -1.47 -9.17 3.46
C LYS A 2 -2.44 -8.02 3.24
N VAL A 3 -1.93 -6.80 3.34
CA VAL A 3 -2.72 -5.57 3.31
C VAL A 3 -2.23 -4.67 2.18
N GLY A 4 -3.18 -4.08 1.46
CA GLY A 4 -2.94 -3.02 0.48
C GLY A 4 -3.38 -1.65 1.00
N ILE A 5 -2.80 -0.58 0.47
CA ILE A 5 -3.26 0.81 0.72
C ILE A 5 -3.82 1.40 -0.58
N VAL A 6 -4.98 2.05 -0.52
CA VAL A 6 -5.51 2.86 -1.63
C VAL A 6 -5.56 4.33 -1.22
N GLY A 7 -4.77 5.13 -1.92
CA GLY A 7 -4.51 6.54 -1.60
C GLY A 7 -3.20 6.67 -0.83
N CYS A 8 -2.21 7.34 -1.43
CA CYS A 8 -0.84 7.48 -0.94
C CYS A 8 -0.57 8.94 -0.52
N GLY A 9 -1.49 9.52 0.24
CA GLY A 9 -1.37 10.87 0.79
C GLY A 9 -0.72 10.89 2.18
N VAL A 10 -0.70 12.08 2.79
CA VAL A 10 -0.04 12.35 4.09
C VAL A 10 -0.48 11.40 5.23
N ILE A 11 -1.75 11.00 5.25
CA ILE A 11 -2.25 10.10 6.32
C ILE A 11 -1.72 8.67 6.11
N SER A 12 -1.60 8.25 4.85
CA SER A 12 -1.22 6.89 4.48
C SER A 12 0.24 6.58 4.79
N GLU A 13 1.10 7.61 4.77
CA GLU A 13 2.48 7.56 5.26
C GLU A 13 2.51 7.04 6.71
N ASN A 14 1.67 7.59 7.59
CA ASN A 14 1.60 7.13 8.98
C ASN A 14 1.10 5.67 9.10
N TYR A 15 0.25 5.19 8.18
CA TYR A 15 -0.11 3.76 8.15
C TYR A 15 1.08 2.89 7.75
N ALA A 16 1.83 3.30 6.73
CA ALA A 16 2.99 2.57 6.23
C ALA A 16 4.15 2.56 7.24
N GLU A 17 4.44 3.68 7.89
CA GLU A 17 5.43 3.78 8.97
C GLU A 17 5.10 2.89 10.17
N ASN A 18 3.82 2.81 10.55
CA ASN A 18 3.39 2.05 11.73
C ASN A 18 3.02 0.60 11.41
N ALA A 19 2.94 0.19 10.14
CA ALA A 19 2.61 -1.18 9.73
C ALA A 19 3.44 -2.26 10.45
N PRO A 20 4.77 -2.09 10.67
CA PRO A 20 5.57 -3.08 11.39
C PRO A 20 5.16 -3.33 12.86
N ALA A 21 4.35 -2.45 13.45
CA ALA A 21 3.85 -2.62 14.82
C ALA A 21 2.63 -3.56 14.91
N PHE A 22 2.07 -3.97 13.77
CA PHE A 22 0.88 -4.82 13.69
C PHE A 22 1.21 -6.21 13.12
N ASP A 23 0.32 -7.19 13.34
CA ASP A 23 0.48 -8.57 12.89
C ASP A 23 -0.03 -8.77 11.44
N PHE A 24 0.40 -7.89 10.54
CA PHE A 24 0.12 -7.97 9.10
C PHE A 24 1.32 -7.50 8.26
N GLU A 25 1.33 -7.89 7.00
CA GLU A 25 2.33 -7.46 6.01
C GLU A 25 1.70 -6.42 5.10
N LEU A 26 2.22 -5.19 5.13
CA LEU A 26 1.88 -4.19 4.11
C LEU A 26 2.58 -4.60 2.81
N ALA A 27 1.80 -5.00 1.80
CA ALA A 27 2.33 -5.65 0.60
C ALA A 27 2.39 -4.72 -0.61
N ALA A 28 1.38 -3.85 -0.77
CA ALA A 28 1.30 -2.96 -1.93
C ALA A 28 0.51 -1.69 -1.63
N CYS A 29 0.68 -0.68 -2.48
CA CYS A 29 -0.11 0.54 -2.47
C CYS A 29 -0.49 0.98 -3.89
N ALA A 30 -1.62 1.68 -4.01
CA ALA A 30 -2.10 2.28 -5.24
C ALA A 30 -2.60 3.70 -4.98
N ASP A 31 -2.48 4.57 -5.99
CA ASP A 31 -3.03 5.93 -5.98
C ASP A 31 -3.50 6.30 -7.40
N ILE A 32 -4.47 7.21 -7.51
CA ILE A 32 -4.91 7.74 -8.80
C ILE A 32 -3.76 8.45 -9.53
N GLN A 33 -2.87 9.07 -8.77
CA GLN A 33 -1.63 9.64 -9.27
C GLN A 33 -0.48 8.68 -8.93
N HIS A 34 -0.11 7.84 -9.89
CA HIS A 34 0.83 6.73 -9.71
C HIS A 34 2.17 7.14 -9.07
N SER A 35 2.65 8.36 -9.31
CA SER A 35 3.89 8.86 -8.69
C SER A 35 3.87 8.91 -7.16
N TYR A 36 2.70 9.08 -6.53
CA TYR A 36 2.58 9.00 -5.06
C TYR A 36 2.70 7.56 -4.57
N ALA A 37 2.13 6.60 -5.29
CA ALA A 37 2.30 5.18 -4.97
C ALA A 37 3.76 4.74 -5.14
N GLU A 38 4.43 5.16 -6.21
CA GLU A 38 5.87 4.89 -6.42
C GLU A 38 6.74 5.43 -5.28
N ALA A 39 6.46 6.66 -4.81
CA ALA A 39 7.21 7.28 -3.73
C ALA A 39 7.05 6.51 -2.40
N LEU A 40 5.81 6.25 -1.99
CA LEU A 40 5.51 5.49 -0.77
C LEU A 40 6.08 4.06 -0.83
N ALA A 41 5.94 3.41 -1.99
CA ALA A 41 6.48 2.08 -2.23
C ALA A 41 8.00 2.02 -2.10
N ALA A 42 8.70 3.00 -2.66
CA ALA A 42 10.16 3.09 -2.57
C ALA A 42 10.64 3.34 -1.14
N GLU A 43 9.92 4.15 -0.37
CA GLU A 43 10.26 4.47 1.01
C GLU A 43 10.08 3.29 1.97
N HIS A 44 8.99 2.53 1.80
CA HIS A 44 8.65 1.43 2.70
C HIS A 44 9.00 0.04 2.17
N GLY A 45 9.52 -0.06 0.95
CA GLY A 45 9.92 -1.33 0.33
C GLY A 45 8.74 -2.24 -0.03
N ILE A 46 7.60 -1.66 -0.43
CA ILE A 46 6.37 -2.36 -0.83
C ILE A 46 6.13 -2.23 -2.35
N GLY A 47 5.11 -2.89 -2.89
CA GLY A 47 4.77 -2.78 -4.32
C GLY A 47 3.93 -1.54 -4.65
N ALA A 48 4.31 -0.79 -5.70
CA ALA A 48 3.42 0.21 -6.31
C ALA A 48 2.62 -0.44 -7.45
N LEU A 49 1.30 -0.45 -7.34
CA LEU A 49 0.41 -1.08 -8.32
C LEU A 49 -0.58 -0.06 -8.89
N ALA A 50 -1.14 -0.35 -10.07
CA ALA A 50 -2.37 0.31 -10.49
C ALA A 50 -3.54 -0.15 -9.58
N LEU A 51 -4.56 0.69 -9.43
CA LEU A 51 -5.71 0.37 -8.57
C LEU A 51 -6.37 -0.95 -8.97
N ASP A 52 -6.61 -1.16 -10.27
CA ASP A 52 -7.23 -2.39 -10.77
C ASP A 52 -6.37 -3.63 -10.50
N GLU A 53 -5.04 -3.50 -10.51
CA GLU A 53 -4.12 -4.60 -10.20
C GLU A 53 -4.16 -4.95 -8.72
N LEU A 54 -4.13 -3.94 -7.84
CA LEU A 54 -4.23 -4.14 -6.38
C LEU A 54 -5.57 -4.80 -6.01
N MET A 55 -6.66 -4.35 -6.61
CA MET A 55 -8.00 -4.90 -6.36
C MET A 55 -8.21 -6.31 -6.92
N ALA A 56 -7.43 -6.70 -7.93
CA ALA A 56 -7.46 -8.04 -8.52
C ALA A 56 -6.49 -9.02 -7.86
N ASP A 57 -5.55 -8.54 -7.03
CA ASP A 57 -4.57 -9.40 -6.37
C ASP A 57 -5.20 -10.23 -5.25
N SER A 58 -5.40 -11.52 -5.52
CA SER A 58 -5.93 -12.49 -4.56
C SER A 58 -5.06 -12.69 -3.31
N ALA A 59 -3.80 -12.23 -3.33
CA ALA A 59 -2.94 -12.24 -2.16
C ALA A 59 -3.26 -11.10 -1.19
N ILE A 60 -3.90 -10.01 -1.62
CA ILE A 60 -4.32 -8.90 -0.76
C ILE A 60 -5.64 -9.28 -0.08
N GLU A 61 -5.63 -9.36 1.25
CA GLU A 61 -6.77 -9.79 2.05
C GLU A 61 -7.60 -8.60 2.56
N VAL A 62 -6.96 -7.44 2.75
CA VAL A 62 -7.58 -6.21 3.27
C VAL A 62 -7.00 -4.99 2.53
N VAL A 63 -7.84 -3.98 2.32
CA VAL A 63 -7.44 -2.67 1.78
C VAL A 63 -7.74 -1.59 2.80
N LEU A 64 -6.74 -0.73 3.04
CA LEU A 64 -6.81 0.48 3.87
C LEU A 64 -7.08 1.73 3.02
#